data_AF-A0AAN0LZL0-F1
#
_entry.id   AF-A0AAN0LZL0-F1
#
_cell.length_a   1.000
_cell.length_b   1.000
_cell.length_c   1.000
_cell.angle_alpha   90.00
_cell.angle_beta   90.00
_cell.angle_gamma   90.00
#
_symmetry.space_group_name_H-M   'P 1'
#
loop_
_entity.id
_entity.type
_entity.pdbx_description
1 polymer ?
#
loop_
_entity_poly.entity_id
_entity_poly.type
_entity_poly.pdbx_seq_one_letter_code
_entity_poly.pdbx_strand_id
1 'polypeptide(L)'
;MREFVYAIFMVVISLTVMAQISIKMTLISMIVFPFIFFFGFLFFKKMQAVFKESDEAEAALSEVFKESLDAVRVVKAFNRERFELDKFTEKNIEYRDKTKHLIWLLGVYWGTSDLLCFLQILAVLVASIFEVRSGALTIGQAVVFVTYISTVLWPIRNVGRILSDMGKVTVSIDRLNEILEIDIERLDEGETPQIARWNHL
;
A
#
# COMPACT_ATOMS: atom_id res chain seq x y z
N MET A 1 -5.06 -2.85 -11.32
CA MET A 1 -5.80 -4.04 -11.82
C MET A 1 -4.91 -5.05 -12.55
N ARG A 2 -4.10 -4.65 -13.55
CA ARG A 2 -3.16 -5.56 -14.26
C ARG A 2 -2.25 -6.38 -13.34
N GLU A 3 -1.61 -5.73 -12.37
CA GLU A 3 -0.68 -6.40 -11.44
C GLU A 3 -1.36 -7.47 -10.59
N PHE A 4 -2.62 -7.24 -10.20
CA PHE A 4 -3.40 -8.19 -9.41
C PHE A 4 -3.81 -9.42 -10.22
N VAL A 5 -4.28 -9.21 -11.45
CA VAL A 5 -4.60 -10.31 -12.37
C VAL A 5 -3.34 -11.14 -12.62
N TYR A 6 -2.21 -10.48 -12.94
CA TYR A 6 -0.94 -11.15 -13.12
C TYR A 6 -0.51 -11.97 -11.89
N ALA A 7 -0.65 -11.39 -10.70
CA ALA A 7 -0.35 -12.07 -9.43
C ALA A 7 -1.19 -13.33 -9.24
N ILE A 8 -2.50 -13.26 -9.44
CA ILE A 8 -3.41 -14.40 -9.31
C ILE A 8 -3.04 -15.49 -10.31
N PHE A 9 -2.87 -15.14 -11.59
CA PHE A 9 -2.52 -16.10 -12.62
C PHE A 9 -1.18 -16.78 -12.33
N MET A 10 -0.16 -16.03 -11.91
CA MET A 10 1.13 -16.57 -11.47
C MET A 10 0.96 -17.59 -10.34
N VAL A 11 0.25 -17.22 -9.27
CA VAL A 11 0.04 -18.10 -8.12
C VAL A 11 -0.70 -19.37 -8.53
N VAL A 12 -1.79 -19.25 -9.28
CA VAL A 12 -2.62 -20.39 -9.70
C VAL A 12 -1.87 -21.32 -10.63
N ILE A 13 -1.18 -20.79 -11.65
CA ILE A 13 -0.41 -21.60 -12.61
C ILE A 13 0.74 -22.30 -11.91
N SER A 14 1.54 -21.58 -11.10
CA SER A 14 2.67 -22.16 -10.39
C SER A 14 2.23 -23.26 -9.43
N LEU A 15 1.19 -23.04 -8.64
CA LEU A 15 0.65 -24.05 -7.72
C LEU A 15 0.11 -25.28 -8.47
N THR A 16 -0.56 -25.08 -9.61
CA THR A 16 -1.07 -26.19 -10.43
C THR A 16 0.06 -27.06 -10.95
N VAL A 17 1.11 -26.45 -11.51
CA VAL A 17 2.29 -27.17 -12.02
C VAL A 17 3.02 -27.90 -10.89
N MET A 18 3.23 -27.24 -9.75
CA MET A 18 3.90 -27.85 -8.60
C MET A 18 3.10 -29.05 -8.06
N ALA A 19 1.77 -28.92 -7.95
CA ALA A 19 0.89 -29.99 -7.48
C ALA A 19 0.87 -31.19 -8.42
N GLN A 20 0.97 -30.97 -9.74
CA GLN A 20 1.09 -32.04 -10.74
C GLN A 20 2.42 -32.80 -10.63
N ILE A 21 3.50 -32.16 -10.19
CA ILE A 21 4.80 -32.80 -10.00
C ILE A 21 4.82 -33.59 -8.67
N SER A 22 4.50 -32.92 -7.55
CA SER A 22 4.47 -33.56 -6.23
C SER A 22 3.63 -32.74 -5.25
N ILE A 23 2.53 -33.33 -4.80
CA ILE A 23 1.65 -32.74 -3.79
C ILE A 23 2.41 -32.54 -2.46
N LYS A 24 3.25 -33.50 -2.07
CA LYS A 24 4.04 -33.43 -0.82
C LYS A 24 4.95 -32.21 -0.80
N MET A 25 5.71 -31.99 -1.87
CA MET A 25 6.59 -30.81 -1.99
C MET A 25 5.81 -29.51 -2.05
N THR A 26 4.67 -29.50 -2.75
CA THR A 26 3.81 -28.33 -2.84
C THR A 26 3.30 -27.89 -1.46
N LEU A 27 2.89 -28.83 -0.62
CA LEU A 27 2.47 -28.53 0.76
C LEU A 27 3.61 -27.95 1.61
N ILE A 28 4.82 -28.50 1.48
CA ILE A 28 6.02 -27.95 2.13
C ILE A 28 6.27 -26.52 1.64
N SER A 29 6.15 -26.28 0.33
CA SER A 29 6.30 -24.96 -0.28
C SER A 29 5.22 -23.95 0.16
N MET A 30 4.03 -24.41 0.53
CA MET A 30 2.92 -23.55 0.97
C MET A 30 2.93 -23.23 2.47
N ILE A 31 3.71 -23.96 3.29
CA ILE A 31 3.61 -23.87 4.76
C ILE A 31 3.86 -22.46 5.30
N VAL A 32 4.70 -21.67 4.64
CA VAL A 32 5.04 -20.30 5.06
C VAL A 32 4.03 -19.26 4.58
N PHE A 33 3.16 -19.58 3.61
CA PHE A 33 2.20 -18.61 3.08
C PHE A 33 1.18 -18.13 4.13
N PRO A 34 0.56 -19.00 4.95
CA PRO A 34 -0.31 -18.56 6.05
C PRO A 34 0.42 -17.64 7.03
N PHE A 35 1.69 -17.91 7.33
CA PHE A 35 2.50 -17.09 8.23
C PHE A 35 2.78 -15.71 7.63
N ILE A 36 3.17 -15.65 6.36
CA ILE A 36 3.38 -14.37 5.65
C ILE A 36 2.06 -13.58 5.59
N PHE A 37 0.94 -14.24 5.28
CA PHE A 37 -0.36 -13.58 5.20
C PHE A 37 -0.79 -13.01 6.55
N PHE A 38 -0.67 -13.79 7.62
CA PHE A 38 -1.02 -13.37 8.98
C PHE A 38 -0.12 -12.23 9.47
N PHE A 39 1.20 -12.36 9.29
CA PHE A 39 2.17 -11.34 9.64
C PHE A 39 1.92 -10.05 8.85
N GLY A 40 1.69 -10.18 7.54
CA GLY A 40 1.31 -9.10 6.64
C GLY A 40 0.08 -8.35 7.13
N PHE A 41 -1.00 -9.08 7.44
CA PHE A 41 -2.25 -8.48 7.90
C PHE A 41 -2.09 -7.71 9.21
N LEU A 42 -1.38 -8.27 10.20
CA LEU A 42 -1.13 -7.61 11.49
C LEU A 42 -0.31 -6.33 11.33
N PHE A 43 0.78 -6.39 10.55
CA PHE A 43 1.63 -5.22 10.31
C PHE A 43 0.93 -4.17 9.46
N PHE A 44 0.09 -4.58 8.52
CA PHE A 44 -0.64 -3.68 7.65
C PHE A 44 -1.53 -2.70 8.43
N LYS A 45 -2.31 -3.20 9.40
CA LYS A 45 -3.17 -2.36 10.24
C LYS A 45 -2.37 -1.37 11.08
N LYS A 46 -1.25 -1.81 11.67
CA LYS A 46 -0.36 -0.94 12.45
C LYS A 46 0.32 0.12 11.58
N MET A 47 0.77 -0.28 10.39
CA MET A 47 1.46 0.60 9.45
C MET A 47 0.55 1.69 8.90
N GLN A 48 -0.73 1.39 8.63
CA GLN A 48 -1.71 2.41 8.22
C GLN A 48 -1.88 3.51 9.27
N ALA A 49 -1.95 3.15 10.55
CA ALA A 49 -2.09 4.13 11.63
C ALA A 49 -0.87 5.06 11.71
N VAL A 50 0.35 4.49 11.72
CA VAL A 50 1.58 5.29 11.79
C VAL A 50 1.83 6.10 10.51
N PHE A 51 1.44 5.56 9.35
CA PHE A 51 1.47 6.30 8.09
C PHE A 51 0.58 7.53 8.16
N LYS A 52 -0.65 7.38 8.67
CA LYS A 52 -1.58 8.48 8.86
C LYS A 52 -1.02 9.57 9.80
N GLU A 53 -0.40 9.18 10.92
CA GLU A 53 0.23 10.15 11.82
C GLU A 53 1.37 10.93 11.14
N SER A 54 2.14 10.28 10.27
CA SER A 54 3.22 10.92 9.49
C SER A 54 2.66 11.89 8.45
N ASP A 55 1.59 11.50 7.76
CA ASP A 55 0.89 12.28 6.74
C ASP A 55 0.22 13.54 7.34
N GLU A 56 -0.41 13.41 8.51
CA GLU A 56 -0.98 14.53 9.27
C GLU A 56 0.10 15.53 9.71
N ALA A 57 1.26 15.03 10.17
CA ALA A 57 2.38 15.89 10.54
C ALA A 57 3.00 16.62 9.33
N GLU A 58 3.06 15.96 8.16
CA GLU A 58 3.48 16.57 6.89
C GLU A 58 2.52 17.69 6.45
N ALA A 59 1.21 17.44 6.57
CA ALA A 59 0.18 18.42 6.26
C ALA A 59 0.30 19.66 7.15
N ALA A 60 0.48 19.48 8.47
CA ALA A 60 0.68 20.59 9.41
C ALA A 60 1.96 21.38 9.14
N LEU A 61 3.07 20.71 8.80
CA LEU A 61 4.31 21.38 8.39
C LEU A 61 4.11 22.21 7.12
N SER A 62 3.41 21.64 6.14
CA SER A 62 3.10 22.28 4.87
C SER A 62 2.19 23.50 5.03
N GLU A 63 1.24 23.45 5.96
CA GLU A 63 0.38 24.56 6.32
C GLU A 63 1.17 25.74 6.88
N VAL A 64 2.04 25.49 7.87
CA VAL A 64 2.93 26.53 8.43
C VAL A 64 3.82 27.14 7.35
N PHE A 65 4.39 26.30 6.48
CA PHE A 65 5.22 26.78 5.38
C PHE A 65 4.45 27.69 4.41
N LYS A 66 3.21 27.31 4.05
CA LYS A 66 2.34 28.12 3.18
C LYS A 66 1.98 29.45 3.83
N GLU A 67 1.57 29.46 5.10
CA GLU A 67 1.25 30.68 5.84
C GLU A 67 2.43 31.68 5.83
N SER A 68 3.65 31.19 6.10
CA SER A 68 4.84 32.05 6.11
C SER A 68 5.19 32.61 4.72
N LEU A 69 4.91 31.87 3.64
CA LEU A 69 5.09 32.35 2.26
C LEU A 69 4.06 33.42 1.88
N ASP A 70 2.79 33.18 2.19
CA ASP A 70 1.71 34.14 1.90
C ASP A 70 1.91 35.45 2.67
N ALA A 71 2.40 35.37 3.91
CA ALA A 71 2.68 36.51 4.77
C ALA A 71 4.12 37.06 4.65
N VAL A 72 4.92 36.64 3.66
CA VAL A 72 6.36 36.95 3.59
C VAL A 72 6.69 38.46 3.65
N ARG A 73 5.83 39.31 3.07
CA ARG A 73 6.00 40.77 3.12
C ARG A 73 5.80 41.33 4.53
N VAL A 74 4.86 40.76 5.29
CA VAL A 74 4.57 41.15 6.67
C VAL A 74 5.70 40.67 7.59
N VAL A 75 6.17 39.42 7.43
CA VAL A 75 7.29 38.87 8.21
C VAL A 75 8.53 39.74 8.07
N LYS A 76 8.87 40.17 6.85
CA LYS A 76 10.00 41.07 6.58
C LYS A 76 9.79 42.48 7.15
N ALA A 77 8.59 43.04 7.02
CA ALA A 77 8.28 44.38 7.55
C ALA A 77 8.45 44.47 9.07
N PHE A 78 8.20 43.38 9.79
CA PHE A 78 8.34 43.29 11.25
C PHE A 78 9.63 42.60 11.71
N ASN A 79 10.54 42.23 10.79
CA ASN A 79 11.79 41.51 11.08
C ASN A 79 11.58 40.23 11.93
N ARG A 80 10.50 39.47 11.66
CA ARG A 80 10.08 38.27 12.44
C ARG A 80 10.53 36.93 11.83
N GLU A 81 11.51 36.94 10.94
CA GLU A 81 11.97 35.74 10.22
C GLU A 81 12.41 34.61 11.15
N ARG A 82 13.10 34.95 12.25
CA ARG A 82 13.56 33.96 13.23
C ARG A 82 12.39 33.25 13.93
N PHE A 83 11.34 34.00 14.26
CA PHE A 83 10.14 33.46 14.91
C PHE A 83 9.43 32.45 13.99
N GLU A 84 9.29 32.78 12.71
CA GLU A 84 8.71 31.86 11.71
C GLU A 84 9.59 30.62 11.48
N LEU A 85 10.91 30.78 11.48
CA LEU A 85 11.85 29.66 11.39
C LEU A 85 11.76 28.72 12.59
N ASP A 86 11.61 29.26 13.81
CA ASP A 86 11.46 28.45 15.01
C ASP A 86 10.12 27.68 14.99
N LYS A 87 9.01 28.32 14.57
CA LYS A 87 7.69 27.69 14.36
C LYS A 87 7.76 26.55 13.33
N PHE A 88 8.43 26.78 12.20
CA PHE A 88 8.65 25.75 11.17
C PHE A 88 9.52 24.59 11.70
N THR A 89 10.58 24.91 12.44
CA THR A 89 11.51 23.91 12.98
C THR A 89 10.83 22.97 13.95
N GLU A 90 9.93 23.48 14.79
CA GLU A 90 9.12 22.67 15.71
C GLU A 90 8.29 21.62 14.95
N LYS A 91 7.52 22.05 13.94
CA LYS A 91 6.72 21.15 13.10
C LYS A 91 7.55 20.18 12.28
N ASN A 92 8.73 20.60 11.83
CA ASN A 92 9.64 19.73 11.09
C ASN A 92 10.22 18.61 11.98
N ILE A 93 10.52 18.89 13.26
CA ILE A 93 10.97 17.88 14.21
C ILE A 93 9.85 16.85 14.45
N GLU A 94 8.62 17.30 14.62
CA GLU A 94 7.45 16.42 14.77
C GLU A 94 7.29 15.49 13.56
N TYR A 95 7.26 16.05 12.34
CA TYR A 95 7.19 15.28 11.09
C TYR A 95 8.36 14.29 10.95
N ARG A 96 9.59 14.73 11.24
CA ARG A 96 10.79 13.89 11.19
C ARG A 96 10.68 12.69 12.12
N ASP A 97 10.25 12.89 13.35
CA ASP A 97 10.20 11.84 14.36
C ASP A 97 9.09 10.81 14.04
N LYS A 98 7.93 11.27 13.55
CA LYS A 98 6.85 10.40 13.04
C LYS A 98 7.29 9.61 11.81
N THR A 99 7.91 10.26 10.84
CA THR A 99 8.44 9.61 9.62
C THR A 99 9.53 8.60 9.95
N LYS A 100 10.42 8.92 10.90
CA LYS A 100 11.45 7.99 11.34
C LYS A 100 10.86 6.74 11.97
N HIS A 101 9.79 6.89 12.77
CA HIS A 101 9.08 5.74 13.34
C HIS A 101 8.42 4.88 12.25
N LEU A 102 7.77 5.52 11.26
CA LEU A 102 7.20 4.85 10.09
C LEU A 102 8.25 4.03 9.33
N ILE A 103 9.39 4.64 8.99
CA ILE A 103 10.49 3.99 8.25
C ILE A 103 11.07 2.84 9.05
N TRP A 104 11.24 2.99 10.37
CA TRP A 104 11.72 1.92 11.23
C TRP A 104 10.78 0.70 11.22
N LEU A 105 9.47 0.92 11.32
CA LEU A 105 8.47 -0.15 11.24
C LEU A 105 8.44 -0.82 9.87
N LEU A 106 8.57 -0.05 8.78
CA LEU A 106 8.73 -0.57 7.42
C LEU A 106 9.98 -1.45 7.32
N GLY A 107 11.11 -0.99 7.86
CA GLY A 107 12.36 -1.75 7.87
C GLY A 107 12.21 -3.10 8.59
N VAL A 108 11.57 -3.12 9.76
CA VAL A 108 11.27 -4.37 10.48
C VAL A 108 10.35 -5.28 9.66
N TYR A 109 9.28 -4.74 9.07
CA TYR A 109 8.36 -5.51 8.24
C TYR A 109 9.06 -6.16 7.04
N TRP A 110 9.83 -5.39 6.28
CA TRP A 110 10.56 -5.89 5.11
C TRP A 110 11.63 -6.90 5.50
N GLY A 111 12.43 -6.59 6.53
CA GLY A 111 13.49 -7.47 7.02
C GLY A 111 12.97 -8.81 7.54
N THR A 112 11.92 -8.81 8.37
CA THR A 112 11.31 -10.05 8.87
C THR A 112 10.65 -10.85 7.75
N SER A 113 9.97 -10.18 6.80
CA SER A 113 9.35 -10.84 5.66
C SER A 113 10.39 -11.48 4.73
N ASP A 114 11.51 -10.81 4.48
CA ASP A 114 12.62 -11.35 3.69
C ASP A 114 13.24 -12.57 4.37
N LEU A 115 13.47 -12.49 5.68
CA LEU A 115 13.99 -13.60 6.46
C LEU A 115 13.09 -14.85 6.33
N LEU A 116 11.77 -14.67 6.47
CA LEU A 116 10.79 -15.75 6.28
C LEU A 116 10.82 -16.32 4.86
N CYS A 117 10.93 -15.47 3.85
CA CYS A 117 11.02 -15.90 2.45
C CYS A 117 12.28 -16.72 2.18
N PHE A 118 13.44 -16.26 2.65
CA PHE A 118 14.70 -16.99 2.47
C PHE A 118 14.73 -18.31 3.23
N LEU A 119 14.19 -18.34 4.45
CA LEU A 119 14.02 -19.59 5.20
C LEU A 119 13.12 -20.56 4.44
N GLN A 120 12.06 -20.08 3.78
CA GLN A 120 11.19 -20.92 2.98
C GLN A 120 11.87 -21.47 1.73
N ILE A 121 12.62 -20.64 1.01
CA ILE A 121 13.40 -21.08 -0.15
C ILE A 121 14.44 -22.14 0.29
N LEU A 122 15.11 -21.92 1.42
CA LEU A 122 16.05 -22.88 1.99
C LEU A 122 15.36 -24.20 2.35
N ALA A 123 14.19 -24.15 3.00
CA ALA A 123 13.43 -25.34 3.36
C ALA A 123 13.02 -26.16 2.12
N VAL A 124 12.53 -25.49 1.07
CA VAL A 124 12.18 -26.14 -0.20
C VAL A 124 13.42 -26.72 -0.88
N LEU A 125 14.55 -26.00 -0.87
CA LEU A 125 15.80 -26.48 -1.45
C LEU A 125 16.28 -27.76 -0.75
N VAL A 126 16.33 -27.76 0.58
CA VAL A 126 16.73 -28.92 1.39
C VAL A 126 15.78 -30.10 1.17
N ALA A 127 14.46 -29.87 1.23
CA ALA A 127 13.47 -30.91 0.99
C ALA A 127 13.60 -31.51 -0.43
N SER A 128 13.85 -30.67 -1.43
CA SER A 128 14.07 -31.10 -2.81
C SER A 128 15.29 -32.01 -2.93
N ILE A 129 16.39 -31.72 -2.23
CA ILE A 129 17.59 -32.57 -2.23
C ILE A 129 17.29 -33.97 -1.69
N PHE A 130 16.51 -34.07 -0.60
CA PHE A 130 16.12 -35.36 -0.03
C PHE A 130 15.21 -36.16 -0.98
N GLU A 131 14.24 -35.52 -1.60
CA GLU A 131 13.34 -36.17 -2.56
C GLU A 131 14.07 -36.63 -3.83
N VAL A 132 15.01 -35.82 -4.34
CA VAL A 132 15.87 -36.22 -5.48
C VAL A 132 16.74 -37.41 -5.10
N ARG A 133 17.34 -37.41 -3.91
CA ARG A 133 18.12 -38.56 -3.43
C ARG A 133 17.30 -39.83 -3.30
N SER A 134 16.02 -39.71 -2.94
CA SER A 134 15.10 -40.84 -2.84
C SER A 134 14.59 -41.36 -4.20
N GLY A 135 14.90 -40.66 -5.29
CA GLY A 135 14.41 -40.97 -6.64
C GLY A 135 12.97 -40.53 -6.92
N ALA A 136 12.32 -39.87 -5.96
CA ALA A 136 10.95 -39.37 -6.10
C ALA A 136 10.86 -38.12 -7.00
N LEU A 137 11.94 -37.36 -7.13
CA LEU A 137 12.04 -36.19 -8.01
C LEU A 137 13.29 -36.24 -8.88
N THR A 138 13.20 -35.65 -10.07
CA THR A 138 14.36 -35.34 -10.89
C THR A 138 15.01 -34.01 -10.46
N ILE A 139 16.28 -33.82 -10.82
CA ILE A 139 16.98 -32.55 -10.60
C ILE A 139 16.24 -31.39 -11.28
N GLY A 140 15.69 -31.61 -12.48
CA GLY A 140 14.90 -30.61 -13.20
C GLY A 140 13.64 -30.19 -12.43
N GLN A 141 12.94 -31.16 -11.84
CA GLN A 141 11.77 -30.88 -11.00
C GLN A 141 12.14 -30.10 -9.74
N ALA A 142 13.27 -30.41 -9.09
CA ALA A 142 13.77 -29.64 -7.95
C ALA A 142 14.03 -28.17 -8.30
N VAL A 143 14.64 -27.91 -9.46
CA VAL A 143 14.86 -26.54 -9.97
C VAL A 143 13.52 -25.83 -10.17
N VAL A 144 12.53 -26.49 -10.77
CA VAL A 144 11.18 -25.92 -10.95
C VAL A 144 10.58 -25.50 -9.61
N PHE A 145 10.66 -26.34 -8.57
CA PHE A 145 10.14 -26.00 -7.24
C PHE A 145 10.78 -24.75 -6.66
N VAL A 146 12.11 -24.64 -6.70
CA VAL A 146 12.86 -23.49 -6.16
C VAL A 146 12.58 -22.22 -6.94
N THR A 147 12.47 -22.31 -8.27
CA THR A 147 12.11 -21.16 -9.12
C THR A 147 10.69 -20.70 -8.84
N TYR A 148 9.72 -21.62 -8.82
CA TYR A 148 8.31 -21.27 -8.72
C TYR A 148 7.95 -20.72 -7.34
N ILE A 149 8.50 -21.28 -6.25
CA ILE A 149 8.30 -20.70 -4.92
C ILE A 149 8.80 -19.25 -4.86
N SER A 150 9.97 -18.99 -5.43
CA SER A 150 10.56 -17.64 -5.48
C SER A 150 9.68 -16.67 -6.26
N THR A 151 9.12 -17.12 -7.40
CA THR A 151 8.20 -16.34 -8.21
C THR A 151 6.87 -16.05 -7.51
N VAL A 152 6.33 -17.01 -6.75
CA VAL A 152 5.04 -16.89 -6.05
C VAL A 152 5.13 -16.01 -4.79
N LEU A 153 6.28 -15.96 -4.13
CA LEU A 153 6.48 -15.15 -2.92
C LEU A 153 6.28 -13.65 -3.15
N TRP A 154 6.73 -13.11 -4.30
CA TRP A 154 6.62 -11.69 -4.59
C TRP A 154 5.15 -11.19 -4.69
N PRO A 155 4.27 -11.83 -5.50
CA PRO A 155 2.87 -11.45 -5.55
C PRO A 155 2.16 -11.59 -4.21
N ILE A 156 2.43 -12.67 -3.46
CA ILE A 156 1.80 -12.91 -2.15
C ILE A 156 2.11 -11.79 -1.16
N ARG A 157 3.35 -11.29 -1.12
CA ARG A 157 3.73 -10.18 -0.24
C ARG A 157 3.03 -8.88 -0.58
N ASN A 158 2.65 -8.68 -1.84
CA ASN A 158 1.94 -7.50 -2.30
C ASN A 158 0.42 -7.58 -2.09
N VAL A 159 -0.15 -8.75 -1.78
CA VAL A 159 -1.60 -8.94 -1.61
C VAL A 159 -2.19 -7.96 -0.59
N GLY A 160 -1.51 -7.72 0.53
CA GLY A 160 -1.99 -6.79 1.57
C GLY A 160 -2.18 -5.36 1.05
N ARG A 161 -1.23 -4.85 0.26
CA ARG A 161 -1.34 -3.53 -0.38
C ARG A 161 -2.49 -3.51 -1.37
N ILE A 162 -2.58 -4.53 -2.23
CA ILE A 162 -3.62 -4.61 -3.25
C ILE A 162 -5.01 -4.64 -2.62
N LEU A 163 -5.20 -5.40 -1.55
CA LEU A 163 -6.47 -5.49 -0.84
C LEU A 163 -6.90 -4.13 -0.28
N SER A 164 -5.94 -3.35 0.23
CA SER A 164 -6.22 -1.99 0.69
C SER A 164 -6.54 -1.02 -0.45
N ASP A 165 -5.84 -1.12 -1.58
CA ASP A 165 -6.11 -0.28 -2.73
C ASP A 165 -7.51 -0.57 -3.29
N MET A 166 -7.93 -1.84 -3.31
CA MET A 166 -9.30 -2.21 -3.66
C MET A 166 -10.33 -1.60 -2.69
N GLY A 167 -10.07 -1.63 -1.39
CA GLY A 167 -10.94 -0.97 -0.40
C GLY A 167 -11.12 0.53 -0.67
N LYS A 168 -10.04 1.22 -1.06
CA LYS A 168 -10.11 2.65 -1.45
C LYS A 168 -10.92 2.85 -2.73
N VAL A 169 -10.76 1.97 -3.72
CA VAL A 169 -11.53 2.03 -4.97
C VAL A 169 -13.03 1.90 -4.69
N THR A 170 -13.44 0.99 -3.80
CA THR A 170 -14.86 0.84 -3.42
C THR A 170 -15.41 2.14 -2.85
N VAL A 171 -14.71 2.76 -1.88
CA VAL A 171 -15.15 4.04 -1.28
C VAL A 171 -15.24 5.16 -2.32
N SER A 172 -14.31 5.20 -3.29
CA SER A 172 -14.36 6.19 -4.37
C SER A 172 -15.54 5.96 -5.32
N ILE A 173 -15.88 4.71 -5.61
CA ILE A 173 -17.06 4.37 -6.42
C ILE A 173 -18.35 4.77 -5.68
N ASP A 174 -18.43 4.51 -4.38
CA ASP A 174 -19.59 4.90 -3.57
C ASP A 174 -19.83 6.41 -3.62
N ARG A 175 -18.76 7.22 -3.52
CA ARG A 175 -18.85 8.69 -3.68
C ARG A 175 -19.26 9.13 -5.08
N LEU A 176 -18.83 8.42 -6.13
CA LEU A 176 -19.26 8.72 -7.50
C LEU A 176 -20.75 8.41 -7.68
N ASN A 177 -21.21 7.28 -7.14
CA ASN A 177 -22.63 6.91 -7.17
C ASN A 177 -23.46 7.93 -6.39
N GLU A 178 -22.98 8.39 -5.23
CA GLU A 178 -23.65 9.45 -4.45
C GLU A 178 -23.89 10.70 -5.30
N ILE A 179 -22.88 11.15 -6.07
CA ILE A 179 -23.03 12.32 -6.96
C ILE A 179 -23.98 12.04 -8.14
N LEU A 180 -23.92 10.84 -8.71
CA LEU A 180 -24.75 10.44 -9.85
C LEU A 180 -26.22 10.22 -9.48
N GLU A 181 -26.49 9.89 -8.21
CA GLU A 181 -27.83 9.68 -7.67
C GLU A 181 -28.49 10.98 -7.16
N ILE A 182 -27.78 12.11 -7.17
CA ILE A 182 -28.38 13.41 -6.87
C ILE A 182 -29.43 13.72 -7.95
N ASP A 183 -30.68 13.93 -7.51
CA ASP A 183 -31.76 14.37 -8.39
C ASP A 183 -31.36 15.67 -9.11
N ILE A 184 -31.51 15.65 -10.43
CA ILE A 184 -31.21 16.82 -11.27
C ILE A 184 -32.16 17.94 -10.86
N GLU A 185 -31.61 19.12 -10.59
CA GLU A 185 -32.38 20.31 -10.23
C GLU A 185 -33.47 20.57 -11.28
N ARG A 186 -34.73 20.58 -10.85
CA ARG A 186 -35.90 20.82 -11.72
C ARG A 186 -35.94 22.29 -12.12
N LEU A 187 -35.39 22.58 -13.30
CA LEU A 187 -35.31 23.92 -13.89
C LEU A 187 -36.69 24.55 -14.19
N ASP A 188 -37.74 23.73 -14.20
CA ASP A 188 -39.11 24.02 -14.58
C ASP A 188 -40.05 24.33 -13.40
N GLU A 189 -39.64 24.09 -12.15
CA GLU A 189 -40.46 24.30 -10.93
C GLU A 189 -39.98 25.47 -10.05
N GLY A 190 -38.93 26.21 -10.46
CA GLY A 190 -38.44 27.39 -9.73
C GLY A 190 -39.17 28.69 -10.10
N GLU A 191 -39.35 29.60 -9.13
CA GLU A 191 -39.76 30.98 -9.45
C GLU A 191 -38.74 31.59 -10.41
N THR A 192 -39.16 31.91 -11.63
CA THR A 192 -38.35 32.72 -12.54
C THR A 192 -38.40 34.16 -12.02
N PRO A 193 -37.31 34.70 -11.43
CA PRO A 193 -37.32 36.10 -11.03
C PRO A 193 -37.55 36.93 -12.29
N GLN A 194 -38.55 37.81 -12.27
CA GLN A 194 -38.76 38.77 -13.36
C GLN A 194 -37.52 39.64 -13.45
N ILE A 195 -36.63 39.31 -14.39
CA ILE A 195 -35.46 40.11 -14.68
C ILE A 195 -36.00 41.43 -15.23
N ALA A 196 -35.90 42.50 -14.45
CA ALA A 196 -36.28 43.83 -14.88
C ALA A 196 -35.53 44.12 -16.20
N ARG A 197 -36.28 44.27 -17.30
CA ARG A 197 -35.70 44.72 -18.57
C ARG A 197 -35.10 46.10 -18.32
N TRP A 198 -33.78 46.16 -18.30
CA TRP A 198 -33.04 47.41 -18.31
C TRP A 198 -33.29 48.11 -19.65
N ASN A 199 -34.35 48.93 -19.69
CA ASN A 199 -34.62 49.84 -20.80
C ASN A 199 -33.74 51.08 -20.64
N HIS A 200 -32.48 50.97 -21.02
CA HIS A 200 -31.62 52.12 -21.33
C HIS A 200 -31.04 51.94 -22.74
N LEU A 201 -31.88 52.23 -23.74
CA LEU A 201 -31.51 52.71 -25.06
C LEU A 201 -32.53 53.77 -25.48
#